data_AF-A0A4Q1APA2-F1
#
_entry.id   AF-A0A4Q1APA2-F1
#
_cell.length_a   1.000
_cell.length_b   1.000
_cell.length_c   1.000
_cell.angle_alpha   90.00
_cell.angle_beta   90.00
_cell.angle_gamma   90.00
#
_symmetry.space_group_name_H-M   'P 1'
#
loop_
_entity.id
_entity.type
_entity.pdbx_description
1 polymer ?
#
loop_
_entity_poly.entity_id
_entity_poly.type
_entity_poly.pdbx_seq_one_letter_code
_entity_poly.pdbx_strand_id
1 'polypeptide(L)'
;MFLYMVMPGRDTETKRLAQIEYLSSEFGVEAEAYEYTLVDPKKMVQGKKRKLFILGHGSTDSYMGQSAEVMYNFLIDCGLSSEHFSEIWLMPCFVGMQEQDNSVTENFARALKTKLHQNEETQDIKLYAPRGKVTSYYTDNTYSKCTSVIVEKDGKEYGFYDGGWLLVGGSGVW
;
A
#
# COMPACT_ATOMS: atom_id res chain seq x y z
N MET A 1 -11.91 -3.74 8.87
CA MET A 1 -10.85 -3.18 9.72
C MET A 1 -9.58 -3.12 8.91
N PHE A 2 -8.92 -1.96 8.91
CA PHE A 2 -7.70 -1.74 8.15
C PHE A 2 -6.49 -1.74 9.05
N LEU A 3 -5.41 -2.28 8.51
CA LEU A 3 -4.10 -2.17 9.11
C LEU A 3 -3.27 -1.24 8.25
N TYR A 4 -2.77 -0.16 8.83
CA TYR A 4 -1.80 0.71 8.20
C TYR A 4 -0.43 0.34 8.70
N MET A 5 0.45 0.01 7.77
CA MET A 5 1.86 -0.18 8.06
C MET A 5 2.61 1.02 7.52
N VAL A 6 3.26 1.75 8.42
CA VAL A 6 4.02 2.94 8.05
C VAL A 6 5.46 2.77 8.47
N MET A 7 6.40 2.90 7.53
CA MET A 7 7.81 2.94 7.89
C MET A 7 8.13 4.29 8.56
N PRO A 8 8.84 4.30 9.71
CA PRO A 8 9.41 5.54 10.21
C PRO A 8 10.36 6.09 9.15
N GLY A 9 10.19 7.36 8.80
CA GLY A 9 10.88 8.00 7.68
C GLY A 9 10.90 9.51 7.83
N ARG A 10 11.05 10.23 6.71
CA ARG A 10 11.08 11.71 6.69
C ARG A 10 9.76 12.36 7.09
N ASP A 11 8.64 11.65 6.94
CA ASP A 11 7.33 12.16 7.30
C ASP A 11 7.18 12.21 8.82
N THR A 12 6.52 13.26 9.32
CA THR A 12 6.22 13.41 10.75
C THR A 12 5.10 12.45 11.16
N GLU A 13 5.04 12.09 12.44
CA GLU A 13 3.93 11.32 12.99
C GLU A 13 2.57 11.98 12.68
N THR A 14 2.48 13.31 12.82
CA THR A 14 1.30 14.11 12.47
C THR A 14 0.85 13.86 11.04
N LYS A 15 1.78 13.89 10.08
CA LYS A 15 1.48 13.68 8.67
C LYS A 15 0.96 12.26 8.41
N ARG A 16 1.58 11.25 9.04
CA ARG A 16 1.13 9.85 8.95
C ARG A 16 -0.28 9.67 9.50
N LEU A 17 -0.54 10.21 10.69
CA LEU A 17 -1.86 10.12 11.34
C LEU A 17 -2.94 10.80 10.50
N ALA A 18 -2.66 11.97 9.94
CA ALA A 18 -3.59 12.67 9.06
C ALA A 18 -3.93 11.85 7.79
N GLN A 19 -2.95 11.18 7.18
CA GLN A 19 -3.20 10.27 6.05
C GLN A 19 -4.06 9.08 6.46
N ILE A 20 -3.76 8.45 7.60
CA ILE A 20 -4.52 7.31 8.12
C ILE A 20 -5.97 7.73 8.39
N GLU A 21 -6.20 8.88 9.03
CA GLU A 21 -7.54 9.40 9.31
C GLU A 21 -8.33 9.62 8.02
N TYR A 22 -7.74 10.27 7.02
CA TYR A 22 -8.36 10.47 5.71
C TYR A 22 -8.74 9.13 5.07
N LEU A 23 -7.82 8.18 5.01
CA LEU A 23 -8.07 6.88 4.37
C LEU A 23 -9.12 6.06 5.13
N SER A 24 -9.11 6.12 6.46
CA SER A 24 -10.13 5.47 7.29
C SER A 24 -11.53 6.01 6.97
N SER A 25 -11.63 7.33 6.81
CA SER A 25 -12.87 8.01 6.39
C SER A 25 -13.30 7.61 4.98
N GLU A 26 -12.40 7.66 3.99
CA GLU A 26 -12.71 7.34 2.59
C GLU A 26 -13.27 5.92 2.41
N PHE A 27 -12.74 4.96 3.16
CA PHE A 27 -13.18 3.58 3.08
C PHE A 27 -14.26 3.22 4.13
N GLY A 28 -14.66 4.16 4.99
CA GLY A 28 -15.70 3.97 6.00
C GLY A 28 -15.36 2.91 7.04
N VAL A 29 -14.12 2.84 7.51
CA VAL A 29 -13.66 1.79 8.42
C VAL A 29 -12.79 2.32 9.54
N GLU A 30 -12.81 1.61 10.67
CA GLU A 30 -11.81 1.77 11.73
C GLU A 30 -10.45 1.21 11.32
N ALA A 31 -9.41 1.87 11.80
CA ALA A 31 -8.03 1.66 11.44
C ALA A 31 -7.14 1.42 12.65
N GLU A 32 -6.24 0.46 12.52
CA GLU A 32 -5.11 0.28 13.42
C GLU A 32 -3.83 0.62 12.66
N ALA A 33 -2.99 1.47 13.24
CA ALA A 33 -1.74 1.89 12.64
C ALA A 33 -0.55 1.29 13.39
N TYR A 34 0.40 0.73 12.65
CA TYR A 34 1.63 0.19 13.19
C TYR A 34 2.82 0.76 12.45
N GLU A 35 3.86 1.10 13.20
CA GLU A 35 5.15 1.46 12.62
C GLU A 35 5.92 0.19 12.23
N TYR A 36 6.45 0.12 11.02
CA TYR A 36 7.13 -1.05 10.45
C TYR A 36 8.17 -1.66 11.41
N THR A 37 9.00 -0.83 12.05
CA THR A 37 10.06 -1.30 12.95
C THR A 37 9.56 -1.75 14.33
N LEU A 38 8.29 -1.49 14.65
CA LEU A 38 7.68 -1.73 15.95
C LEU A 38 6.41 -2.61 15.84
N VAL A 39 6.17 -3.21 14.67
CA VAL A 39 5.04 -4.12 14.47
C VAL A 39 5.24 -5.33 15.37
N ASP A 40 4.26 -5.60 16.23
CA ASP A 40 4.12 -6.89 16.90
C ASP A 40 3.35 -7.84 15.96
N PRO A 41 3.98 -8.91 15.45
CA PRO A 41 3.34 -9.89 14.58
C PRO A 41 2.00 -10.41 15.12
N LYS A 42 1.92 -10.60 16.45
CA LYS A 42 0.71 -11.13 17.09
C LYS A 42 -0.45 -10.16 17.03
N LYS A 43 -0.21 -8.86 16.83
CA LYS A 43 -1.26 -7.85 16.69
C LYS A 43 -1.77 -7.74 15.25
N MET A 44 -0.93 -8.01 14.25
CA MET A 44 -1.33 -7.96 12.84
C MET A 44 -2.42 -8.99 12.50
N VAL A 45 -2.38 -10.16 13.14
CA VAL A 45 -3.24 -11.31 12.83
C VAL A 45 -4.51 -11.41 13.69
N GLN A 46 -4.81 -10.41 14.53
CA GLN A 46 -5.97 -10.50 15.43
C GLN A 46 -7.29 -10.13 14.75
N GLY A 47 -8.35 -10.92 15.00
CA GLY A 47 -9.72 -10.56 14.67
C GLY A 47 -10.17 -10.94 13.26
N LYS A 48 -11.02 -10.10 12.64
CA LYS A 48 -11.61 -10.36 11.31
C LYS A 48 -10.58 -10.14 10.20
N LYS A 49 -10.77 -10.83 9.05
CA LYS A 49 -9.98 -10.64 7.84
C LYS A 49 -9.86 -9.15 7.46
N ARG A 50 -8.63 -8.67 7.31
CA ARG A 50 -8.25 -7.26 7.19
C ARG A 50 -7.81 -6.89 5.77
N LYS A 51 -7.74 -5.58 5.51
CA LYS A 51 -6.99 -5.00 4.38
C LYS A 51 -5.75 -4.31 4.92
N LEU A 52 -4.63 -4.49 4.25
CA LEU A 52 -3.35 -3.90 4.62
C LEU A 52 -3.06 -2.71 3.70
N PHE A 53 -2.82 -1.54 4.26
CA PHE A 53 -2.38 -0.35 3.53
C PHE A 53 -0.92 -0.08 3.92
N ILE A 54 -0.05 -0.02 2.92
CA ILE A 54 1.39 0.21 3.12
C ILE A 54 1.69 1.64 2.70
N LEU A 55 2.01 2.50 3.67
CA LEU A 55 2.28 3.93 3.48
C LEU A 55 3.77 4.20 3.58
N GLY A 56 4.31 5.05 2.70
CA GLY A 56 5.69 5.51 2.78
C GLY A 56 6.22 6.04 1.45
N HIS A 57 7.53 6.19 1.36
CA HIS A 57 8.19 6.52 0.10
C HIS A 57 8.48 5.26 -0.71
N GLY A 58 8.44 5.42 -2.03
CA GLY A 58 8.79 4.36 -2.96
C GLY A 58 9.40 4.93 -4.23
N SER A 59 9.99 4.03 -5.00
CA SER A 59 10.42 4.17 -6.37
C SER A 59 9.79 3.03 -7.19
N THR A 60 10.05 3.03 -8.50
CA THR A 60 9.58 1.94 -9.39
C THR A 60 10.04 0.56 -8.89
N ASP A 61 11.22 0.45 -8.29
CA ASP A 61 11.89 -0.80 -7.94
C ASP A 61 12.03 -1.06 -6.43
N SER A 62 11.75 -0.07 -5.57
CA SER A 62 11.93 -0.19 -4.13
C SER A 62 10.83 0.49 -3.33
N TYR A 63 10.60 -0.04 -2.13
CA TYR A 63 9.81 0.63 -1.10
C TYR A 63 10.75 1.02 0.03
N MET A 64 10.86 2.31 0.34
CA MET A 64 11.75 2.82 1.39
C MET A 64 13.21 2.32 1.24
N GLY A 65 13.68 2.12 0.00
CA GLY A 65 15.01 1.57 -0.28
C GLY A 65 15.14 0.05 -0.08
N GLN A 66 14.06 -0.65 0.26
CA GLN A 66 14.00 -2.10 0.40
C GLN A 66 13.42 -2.76 -0.85
N SER A 67 13.91 -3.96 -1.15
CA SER A 67 13.37 -4.79 -2.23
C SER A 67 12.02 -5.40 -1.84
N ALA A 68 11.28 -5.86 -2.85
CA ALA A 68 10.03 -6.59 -2.64
C ALA A 68 10.22 -7.87 -1.80
N GLU A 69 11.37 -8.52 -1.90
CA GLU A 69 11.69 -9.72 -1.12
C GLU A 69 11.86 -9.41 0.37
N VAL A 70 12.58 -8.33 0.70
CA VAL A 70 12.74 -7.92 2.11
C VAL A 70 11.39 -7.55 2.71
N MET A 71 10.56 -6.79 1.99
CA MET A 71 9.20 -6.48 2.43
C MET A 71 8.35 -7.74 2.60
N TYR A 72 8.39 -8.67 1.65
CA TYR A 72 7.63 -9.91 1.73
C TYR A 72 8.03 -10.74 2.96
N ASN A 73 9.32 -10.95 3.20
CA ASN A 73 9.79 -11.70 4.36
C ASN A 73 9.36 -11.03 5.67
N PHE A 74 9.47 -9.71 5.75
CA PHE A 74 8.96 -8.95 6.89
C PHE A 74 7.46 -9.16 7.13
N LEU A 75 6.66 -9.13 6.05
CA LEU A 75 5.22 -9.37 6.13
C LEU A 75 4.90 -10.78 6.64
N ILE A 76 5.63 -11.79 6.16
CA ILE A 76 5.49 -13.18 6.63
C ILE A 76 5.87 -13.29 8.11
N ASP A 77 6.98 -12.68 8.54
CA ASP A 77 7.39 -12.63 9.94
C ASP A 77 6.32 -11.96 10.83
N CYS A 78 5.54 -11.04 10.24
CA CYS A 78 4.39 -10.40 10.87
C CYS A 78 3.09 -11.22 10.81
N GLY A 79 3.11 -12.43 10.27
CA GLY A 79 1.96 -13.33 10.18
C GLY A 79 1.04 -13.06 8.98
N LEU A 80 1.56 -12.47 7.90
CA LEU A 80 0.79 -12.31 6.67
C LEU A 80 0.29 -13.66 6.14
N SER A 81 -1.03 -13.85 6.10
CA SER A 81 -1.68 -14.98 5.45
C SER A 81 -3.04 -14.59 4.89
N SER A 82 -3.55 -15.40 3.95
CA SER A 82 -4.85 -15.25 3.31
C SER A 82 -6.01 -15.54 4.27
N GLU A 83 -5.74 -16.14 5.42
CA GLU A 83 -6.70 -16.27 6.52
C GLU A 83 -6.99 -14.90 7.14
N HIS A 84 -5.93 -14.12 7.38
CA HIS A 84 -6.00 -12.85 8.09
C HIS A 84 -6.12 -11.63 7.17
N PHE A 85 -5.67 -11.73 5.91
CA PHE A 85 -5.64 -10.62 4.97
C PHE A 85 -6.32 -10.96 3.64
N SER A 86 -7.09 -10.01 3.12
CA SER A 86 -7.75 -10.13 1.81
C SER A 86 -7.05 -9.33 0.73
N GLU A 87 -6.51 -8.16 1.10
CA GLU A 87 -5.98 -7.18 0.17
C GLU A 87 -4.78 -6.47 0.79
N ILE A 88 -3.81 -6.14 -0.06
CA ILE A 88 -2.71 -5.22 0.23
C ILE A 88 -2.83 -4.06 -0.76
N TRP A 89 -2.77 -2.84 -0.25
CA TRP A 89 -2.82 -1.60 -1.00
C TRP A 89 -1.49 -0.85 -0.83
N LEU A 90 -0.74 -0.72 -1.91
CA LEU A 90 0.59 -0.08 -1.90
C LEU A 90 0.48 1.43 -2.10
N MET A 91 0.46 2.20 -1.01
CA MET A 91 0.43 3.65 -1.04
C MET A 91 1.75 4.45 -1.19
N PRO A 92 2.90 3.86 -1.59
CA PRO A 92 4.08 4.65 -1.96
C PRO A 92 4.05 5.21 -3.39
N CYS A 93 4.86 6.23 -3.63
CA CYS A 93 5.09 6.76 -4.98
C CYS A 93 5.67 5.69 -5.92
N PHE A 94 5.14 5.62 -7.15
CA PHE A 94 5.73 4.91 -8.32
C PHE A 94 5.90 3.39 -8.25
N VAL A 95 5.62 2.74 -7.12
CA VAL A 95 5.87 1.28 -6.95
C VAL A 95 5.08 0.38 -7.88
N GLY A 96 3.96 0.87 -8.43
CA GLY A 96 3.15 0.19 -9.45
C GLY A 96 3.13 0.91 -10.79
N MET A 97 4.03 1.87 -11.01
CA MET A 97 4.02 2.72 -12.20
C MET A 97 4.11 1.87 -13.47
N GLN A 98 3.26 2.22 -14.44
CA GLN A 98 3.24 1.68 -15.79
C GLN A 98 3.41 2.84 -16.76
N GLU A 99 4.32 2.71 -17.73
CA GLU A 99 4.59 3.74 -18.73
C GLU A 99 3.41 3.95 -19.69
N GLN A 100 2.65 2.87 -19.95
CA GLN A 100 1.44 2.91 -20.77
C GLN A 100 0.41 1.97 -20.20
N ASP A 101 -0.83 2.19 -20.58
CA ASP A 101 -1.90 1.26 -20.25
C ASP A 101 -1.54 -0.10 -20.84
N ASN A 102 -1.70 -1.12 -20.01
CA ASN A 102 -1.35 -2.48 -20.32
C ASN A 102 0.15 -2.79 -20.54
N SER A 103 1.04 -1.97 -19.96
CA SER A 103 2.48 -2.22 -20.03
C SER A 103 2.95 -3.30 -19.05
N VAL A 104 3.70 -4.27 -19.57
CA VAL A 104 4.38 -5.28 -18.76
C VAL A 104 5.69 -4.69 -18.20
N THR A 105 5.59 -3.67 -17.36
CA THR A 105 6.77 -3.06 -16.69
C THR A 105 7.13 -3.82 -15.41
N GLU A 106 8.37 -4.31 -15.29
CA GLU A 106 8.86 -4.88 -14.04
C GLU A 106 8.97 -3.76 -12.98
N ASN A 107 8.37 -3.97 -11.82
CA ASN A 107 8.32 -2.99 -10.74
C ASN A 107 8.19 -3.68 -9.38
N PHE A 108 8.35 -2.91 -8.31
CA PHE A 108 8.27 -3.39 -6.93
C PHE A 108 6.97 -4.17 -6.68
N ALA A 109 5.84 -3.64 -7.15
CA ALA A 109 4.54 -4.26 -6.94
C ALA A 109 4.44 -5.65 -7.61
N ARG A 110 4.96 -5.79 -8.84
CA ARG A 110 5.00 -7.07 -9.55
C ARG A 110 5.92 -8.07 -8.86
N ALA A 111 7.12 -7.64 -8.46
CA ALA A 111 8.04 -8.49 -7.73
C ALA A 111 7.41 -9.00 -6.41
N LEU A 112 6.70 -8.13 -5.68
CA LEU A 112 5.98 -8.50 -4.47
C LEU A 112 4.84 -9.48 -4.75
N LYS A 113 4.04 -9.25 -5.81
CA LYS A 113 2.95 -10.17 -6.20
C LYS A 113 3.48 -11.56 -6.55
N THR A 114 4.61 -11.64 -7.24
CA THR A 114 5.26 -12.91 -7.56
C THR A 114 5.58 -13.69 -6.29
N LYS A 115 6.16 -13.03 -5.27
CA LYS A 115 6.44 -13.67 -3.98
C LYS A 115 5.18 -14.13 -3.25
N LEU A 116 4.13 -13.29 -3.23
CA LEU A 116 2.84 -13.66 -2.63
C LEU A 116 2.24 -14.92 -3.27
N HIS A 117 2.33 -15.07 -4.59
CA HIS A 117 1.81 -16.23 -5.32
C HIS A 117 2.67 -17.49 -5.19
N GLN A 118 3.95 -17.36 -4.84
CA GLN A 118 4.83 -18.51 -4.65
C GLN A 118 4.58 -19.24 -3.32
N ASN A 119 3.75 -18.68 -2.43
CA ASN A 119 3.41 -19.26 -1.14
C ASN A 119 1.90 -19.49 -1.04
N GLU A 120 1.52 -20.73 -0.73
CA GLU A 120 0.12 -21.15 -0.61
C GLU A 120 -0.65 -20.36 0.44
N GLU A 121 0.02 -19.91 1.51
CA GLU A 121 -0.60 -19.13 2.57
C GLU A 121 -0.97 -17.71 2.12
N THR A 122 -0.32 -17.16 1.09
CA THR A 122 -0.49 -15.75 0.67
C THR A 122 -1.01 -15.57 -0.75
N GLN A 123 -1.14 -16.65 -1.53
CA GLN A 123 -1.48 -16.57 -2.96
C GLN A 123 -2.84 -15.91 -3.25
N ASP A 124 -3.81 -16.04 -2.33
CA ASP A 124 -5.15 -15.49 -2.49
C ASP A 124 -5.25 -14.00 -2.12
N ILE A 125 -4.17 -13.41 -1.60
CA ILE A 125 -4.13 -11.98 -1.24
C ILE A 125 -4.07 -11.14 -2.52
N LYS A 126 -5.05 -10.24 -2.69
CA LYS A 126 -5.07 -9.27 -3.78
C LYS A 126 -4.06 -8.15 -3.50
N LEU A 127 -3.31 -7.73 -4.50
CA LEU A 127 -2.35 -6.62 -4.37
C LEU A 127 -2.78 -5.48 -5.27
N TYR A 128 -3.02 -4.29 -4.72
CA TYR A 128 -3.32 -3.08 -5.48
C TYR A 128 -2.12 -2.13 -5.44
N ALA A 129 -1.78 -1.56 -6.59
CA ALA A 129 -0.66 -0.64 -6.74
C ALA A 129 -1.02 0.60 -7.56
N PRO A 130 -0.37 1.75 -7.32
CA PRO A 130 -0.71 3.00 -7.99
C PRO A 130 -0.08 3.01 -9.38
N ARG A 131 -0.85 3.42 -10.39
CA ARG A 131 -0.38 3.53 -11.79
C ARG A 131 0.52 4.76 -12.01
N GLY A 132 0.83 5.53 -10.97
CA GLY A 132 1.56 6.79 -11.02
C GLY A 132 2.11 7.20 -9.65
N LYS A 133 2.30 8.51 -9.46
CA LYS A 133 2.80 9.07 -8.20
C LYS A 133 1.66 9.21 -7.21
N VAL A 134 1.79 8.61 -6.03
CA VAL A 134 0.86 8.88 -4.93
C VAL A 134 1.19 10.26 -4.36
N THR A 135 0.21 11.16 -4.34
CA THR A 135 0.31 12.48 -3.71
C THR A 135 -0.75 12.61 -2.64
N SER A 136 -0.37 13.22 -1.51
CA SER A 136 -1.29 13.60 -0.45
C SER A 136 -1.34 15.11 -0.30
N TYR A 137 -2.54 15.66 -0.20
CA TYR A 137 -2.80 17.07 0.02
C TYR A 137 -3.24 17.32 1.45
N TYR A 138 -2.91 18.51 1.96
CA TYR A 138 -3.14 18.88 3.35
C TYR A 138 -3.73 20.29 3.43
N THR A 139 -4.48 20.57 4.48
CA THR A 139 -5.07 21.89 4.72
C THR A 139 -4.03 22.98 4.97
N ASP A 140 -2.85 22.60 5.45
CA ASP A 140 -1.79 23.49 5.88
C ASP A 140 -0.41 22.81 5.85
N ASN A 141 0.64 23.61 6.05
CA ASN A 141 2.03 23.15 6.12
C ASN A 141 2.38 22.44 7.45
N THR A 142 1.44 22.37 8.41
CA THR A 142 1.61 21.60 9.64
C THR A 142 1.15 20.15 9.47
N TYR A 143 0.55 19.82 8.32
CA TYR A 143 0.04 18.50 7.99
C TYR A 143 -1.03 18.02 8.98
N SER A 144 -1.76 18.96 9.59
CA SER A 144 -2.73 18.66 10.66
C SER A 144 -3.92 17.85 10.15
N LYS A 145 -4.27 18.01 8.86
CA LYS A 145 -5.38 17.32 8.21
C LYS A 145 -5.05 17.04 6.76
N CYS A 146 -5.15 15.77 6.37
CA CYS A 146 -5.07 15.33 4.98
C CYS A 146 -6.44 15.55 4.32
N THR A 147 -6.46 16.20 3.16
CA THR A 147 -7.69 16.49 2.41
C THR A 147 -7.92 15.53 1.27
N SER A 148 -6.85 14.96 0.71
CA SER A 148 -6.95 13.94 -0.32
C SER A 148 -5.68 13.11 -0.44
N VAL A 149 -5.83 11.86 -0.85
CA VAL A 149 -4.75 11.00 -1.34
C VAL A 149 -5.13 10.53 -2.74
N ILE A 150 -4.31 10.88 -3.72
CA ILE A 150 -4.58 10.65 -5.14
C ILE A 150 -3.38 10.01 -5.83
N VAL A 151 -3.61 9.51 -7.03
CA VAL A 151 -2.56 9.14 -7.99
C VAL A 151 -2.47 10.23 -9.06
N GLU A 152 -1.30 10.83 -9.21
CA GLU A 152 -0.95 11.70 -10.34
C GLU A 152 -0.32 10.85 -11.46
N LYS A 153 -0.92 10.90 -12.65
CA LYS A 153 -0.42 10.25 -13.87
C LYS A 153 -0.76 11.12 -15.08
N ASP A 154 0.23 11.38 -15.94
CA ASP A 154 0.07 12.13 -17.20
C ASP A 154 -0.63 13.50 -17.06
N GLY A 155 -0.32 14.21 -15.97
CA GLY A 155 -0.91 15.52 -15.66
C GLY A 155 -2.38 15.45 -15.21
N LYS A 156 -2.89 14.26 -14.88
CA LYS A 156 -4.24 14.03 -14.35
C LYS A 156 -4.17 13.44 -12.95
N GLU A 157 -5.21 13.72 -12.17
CA GLU A 157 -5.39 13.23 -10.80
C GLU A 157 -6.48 12.16 -10.76
N TYR A 158 -6.23 11.07 -10.05
CA TYR A 158 -7.14 9.94 -9.93
C TYR A 158 -7.32 9.55 -8.46
N GLY A 159 -8.57 9.42 -8.02
CA GLY A 159 -8.90 8.83 -6.72
C GLY A 159 -8.82 7.30 -6.74
N PHE A 160 -9.20 6.70 -5.61
CA PHE A 160 -9.26 5.23 -5.47
C PHE A 160 -10.17 4.56 -6.50
N TYR A 161 -11.30 5.21 -6.80
CA TYR A 161 -12.37 4.66 -7.63
C TYR A 161 -12.25 5.00 -9.12
N ASP A 162 -11.34 5.91 -9.47
CA ASP A 162 -11.18 6.42 -10.85
C ASP A 162 -10.23 5.56 -11.70
N GLY A 163 -9.82 4.39 -11.21
CA GLY A 163 -8.88 3.51 -11.90
C GLY A 163 -7.42 3.96 -11.84
N GLY A 164 -7.08 4.90 -10.94
CA GLY A 164 -5.69 5.28 -10.62
C GLY A 164 -4.91 4.15 -9.93
N TRP A 165 -5.62 3.20 -9.34
CA TRP A 165 -5.11 1.99 -8.71
C TRP A 165 -5.37 0.77 -9.59
N LEU A 166 -4.38 -0.10 -9.74
CA LEU A 166 -4.49 -1.34 -10.50
C LEU A 166 -4.41 -2.55 -9.57
N LEU A 167 -5.22 -3.58 -9.85
CA LEU A 167 -5.06 -4.89 -9.22
C LEU A 167 -3.90 -5.62 -9.90
N VAL A 168 -2.81 -5.81 -9.19
CA VAL A 168 -1.61 -6.49 -9.65
C VAL A 168 -1.90 -8.00 -9.69
N GLY A 169 -2.05 -8.54 -10.89
CA GLY A 169 -2.22 -9.98 -11.13
C GLY A 169 -3.67 -10.46 -11.01
N GLY A 170 -4.24 -10.77 -12.18
CA GLY A 170 -5.47 -11.51 -12.43
C GLY A 170 -5.53 -11.79 -13.94
N SER A 171 -6.11 -12.92 -14.37
CA SER A 171 -6.15 -13.38 -15.77
C SER A 171 -6.97 -12.51 -16.75
N GLY A 172 -7.33 -11.28 -16.36
CA GLY A 172 -8.11 -10.36 -17.16
C GLY A 172 -7.29 -9.14 -17.53
N VAL A 173 -6.84 -9.12 -18.80
CA VAL A 173 -6.22 -7.99 -19.51
C VAL A 173 -4.97 -7.46 -18.81
N TRP A 174 -3.83 -7.99 -19.26
CA TRP A 174 -2.56 -7.27 -19.18
C TRP A 174 -2.65 -5.99 -19.94
#